data_AF-A0A967GVG5-F1
#
_entry.id   AF-A0A967GVG5-F1
#
_cell.length_a   1.000
_cell.length_b   1.000
_cell.length_c   1.000
_cell.angle_alpha   90.00
_cell.angle_beta   90.00
_cell.angle_gamma   90.00
#
_symmetry.space_group_name_H-M   'P 1'
#
loop_
_entity.id
_entity.type
_entity.pdbx_description
1 polymer ?
#
loop_
_entity_poly.entity_id
_entity_poly.type
_entity_poly.pdbx_seq_one_letter_code
_entity_poly.pdbx_strand_id
1 'polypeptide(L)'
;LDPESFSEVLAELPERLVEGALDLLPPSQQREVLEEMPDDDRVDVLQDVGDEEKRQELIGLLDGEEEALTRALLKYGEETAGGRMTTRI
;
A
#
# COMPACT_ATOMS: atom_id res chain seq x y z
N LEU A 1 0.13 -13.65 12.93
CA LEU A 1 0.52 -12.24 13.08
C LEU A 1 -0.78 -11.48 13.21
N ASP A 2 -0.86 -10.62 14.19
CA ASP A 2 -1.88 -9.56 14.25
C ASP A 2 -1.68 -8.56 13.10
N PRO A 3 -2.70 -7.75 12.78
CA PRO A 3 -2.64 -6.77 11.68
C PRO A 3 -1.50 -5.77 11.82
N GLU A 4 -1.24 -5.27 13.02
CA GLU A 4 -0.13 -4.34 13.34
C GLU A 4 1.24 -4.97 13.01
N SER A 5 1.51 -6.19 13.47
CA SER A 5 2.77 -6.88 13.13
C SER A 5 2.90 -7.17 11.63
N PHE A 6 1.79 -7.37 10.93
CA PHE A 6 1.82 -7.65 9.50
C PHE A 6 2.02 -6.38 8.68
N SER A 7 1.49 -5.23 9.11
CA SER A 7 1.68 -3.95 8.43
C SER A 7 3.17 -3.57 8.40
N GLU A 8 3.86 -3.70 9.53
CA GLU A 8 5.31 -3.47 9.62
C GLU A 8 6.11 -4.38 8.67
N VAL A 9 5.76 -5.67 8.62
CA VAL A 9 6.45 -6.63 7.73
C VAL A 9 6.15 -6.31 6.27
N LEU A 10 4.91 -5.96 5.94
CA LEU A 10 4.47 -5.70 4.58
C LEU A 10 5.15 -4.46 3.99
N ALA A 11 5.37 -3.41 4.78
CA ALA A 11 6.09 -2.20 4.37
C ALA A 11 7.57 -2.47 4.01
N GLU A 12 8.17 -3.49 4.62
CA GLU A 12 9.57 -3.88 4.39
C GLU A 12 9.72 -4.96 3.30
N LEU A 13 8.62 -5.47 2.73
CA LEU A 13 8.68 -6.49 1.70
C LEU A 13 9.19 -5.90 0.37
N PRO A 14 9.96 -6.68 -0.43
CA PRO A 14 10.23 -6.31 -1.80
C PRO A 14 8.93 -6.13 -2.61
N GLU A 15 8.84 -5.08 -3.43
CA GLU A 15 7.68 -4.73 -4.29
C GLU A 15 6.99 -5.96 -4.92
N ARG A 16 7.78 -6.87 -5.48
CA ARG A 16 7.30 -8.09 -6.17
C ARG A 16 6.56 -9.09 -5.28
N LEU A 17 6.66 -8.96 -3.96
CA LEU A 17 6.03 -9.84 -2.98
C LEU A 17 4.83 -9.20 -2.29
N VAL A 18 4.69 -7.87 -2.34
CA VAL A 18 3.62 -7.11 -1.66
C VAL A 18 2.24 -7.61 -2.11
N GLU A 19 2.02 -7.63 -3.42
CA GLU A 19 0.74 -8.02 -4.00
C GLU A 19 0.33 -9.46 -3.63
N GLY A 20 1.31 -10.38 -3.66
CA GLY A 20 1.10 -11.78 -3.30
C GLY A 20 0.90 -11.98 -1.80
N ALA A 21 1.52 -11.15 -0.95
CA ALA A 21 1.32 -11.19 0.49
C ALA A 21 -0.10 -10.72 0.87
N LEU A 22 -0.59 -9.67 0.23
CA LEU A 22 -1.97 -9.19 0.41
C LEU A 22 -3.01 -10.23 -0.01
N ASP A 23 -2.76 -11.01 -1.08
CA ASP A 23 -3.67 -12.08 -1.52
C ASP A 23 -3.81 -13.24 -0.53
N LEU A 24 -2.88 -13.39 0.41
CA LEU A 24 -3.00 -14.40 1.46
C LEU A 24 -4.04 -14.02 2.52
N LEU A 25 -4.47 -12.77 2.54
CA LEU A 25 -5.41 -12.23 3.51
C LEU A 25 -6.82 -12.12 2.92
N PRO A 26 -7.87 -12.43 3.70
CA PRO A 26 -9.24 -12.07 3.32
C PRO A 26 -9.41 -10.54 3.29
N PRO A 27 -10.38 -10.00 2.53
CA PRO A 27 -10.57 -8.54 2.38
C PRO A 27 -10.69 -7.77 3.70
N SER A 28 -11.32 -8.36 4.73
CA SER A 28 -11.43 -7.71 6.05
C SER A 28 -10.07 -7.50 6.71
N GLN A 29 -9.14 -8.44 6.53
CA GLN A 29 -7.78 -8.34 7.08
C GLN A 29 -6.87 -7.48 6.21
N GLN A 30 -7.07 -7.48 4.88
CA GLN A 30 -6.39 -6.52 4.00
C GLN A 30 -6.70 -5.08 4.44
N ARG A 31 -7.99 -4.79 4.68
CA ARG A 31 -8.43 -3.50 5.21
C ARG A 31 -7.75 -3.17 6.53
N GLU A 32 -7.86 -4.04 7.53
CA GLU A 32 -7.23 -3.81 8.85
C GLU A 32 -5.73 -3.58 8.73
N VAL A 33 -5.00 -4.39 7.97
CA VAL A 33 -3.56 -4.22 7.77
C VAL A 33 -3.23 -2.87 7.13
N LEU A 34 -3.99 -2.44 6.12
CA LEU A 34 -3.76 -1.16 5.45
C LEU A 34 -4.12 0.02 6.37
N GLU A 35 -5.19 -0.08 7.16
CA GLU A 35 -5.60 0.97 8.11
C GLU A 35 -4.60 1.14 9.26
N GLU A 36 -3.96 0.06 9.70
CA GLU A 36 -2.92 0.09 10.73
C GLU A 36 -1.56 0.62 10.21
N MET A 37 -1.40 0.82 8.90
CA MET A 37 -0.18 1.39 8.34
C MET A 37 -0.13 2.92 8.52
N PRO A 38 1.08 3.48 8.73
CA PRO A 38 1.33 4.89 8.47
C PRO A 38 0.89 5.28 7.05
N ASP A 39 0.44 6.53 6.90
CA ASP A 39 -0.16 7.00 5.64
C ASP A 39 0.82 6.91 4.45
N ASP A 40 2.10 7.16 4.70
CA ASP A 40 3.19 7.04 3.72
C ASP A 40 3.47 5.59 3.34
N ASP A 41 3.64 4.71 4.32
CA ASP A 41 3.86 3.27 4.08
C ASP A 41 2.68 2.64 3.33
N ARG A 42 1.44 3.00 3.69
CA ARG A 42 0.23 2.53 2.98
C ARG A 42 0.27 2.93 1.52
N VAL A 43 0.67 4.17 1.23
CA VAL A 43 0.73 4.69 -0.14
C VAL A 43 1.81 3.96 -0.93
N ASP A 44 3.00 3.76 -0.36
CA ASP A 44 4.11 3.04 -1.00
C ASP A 44 3.73 1.58 -1.29
N VAL A 45 3.17 0.87 -0.30
CA VAL A 45 2.65 -0.50 -0.44
C VAL A 45 1.59 -0.60 -1.54
N LEU A 46 0.66 0.36 -1.59
CA LEU A 46 -0.36 0.37 -2.63
C LEU A 46 0.25 0.67 -4.01
N GLN A 47 1.26 1.53 -4.12
CA GLN A 47 1.96 1.79 -5.39
C GLN A 47 2.73 0.55 -5.90
N ASP A 48 3.19 -0.31 -4.99
CA ASP A 48 3.83 -1.59 -5.33
C ASP A 48 2.86 -2.66 -5.85
N VAL A 49 1.54 -2.45 -5.72
CA VAL A 49 0.52 -3.30 -6.35
C VAL A 49 0.45 -2.98 -7.84
N GLY A 50 1.02 -3.89 -8.65
CA GLY A 50 1.15 -3.72 -10.09
C GLY A 50 -0.17 -3.81 -10.86
N ASP A 51 -1.15 -4.54 -10.31
CA ASP A 51 -2.50 -4.59 -10.86
C ASP A 51 -3.32 -3.34 -10.43
N GLU A 52 -3.65 -2.49 -11.40
CA GLU A 52 -4.43 -1.27 -11.18
C GLU A 52 -5.81 -1.57 -10.59
N GLU A 53 -6.53 -2.57 -11.12
CA GLU A 53 -7.90 -2.87 -10.70
C GLU A 53 -7.91 -3.33 -9.24
N LYS A 54 -6.96 -4.19 -8.88
CA LYS A 54 -6.75 -4.65 -7.51
C LYS A 54 -6.35 -3.53 -6.57
N ARG A 55 -5.46 -2.62 -7.00
CA ARG A 55 -5.11 -1.45 -6.17
C ARG A 55 -6.33 -0.59 -5.88
N GLN A 56 -7.18 -0.35 -6.87
CA GLN A 56 -8.43 0.39 -6.66
C GLN A 56 -9.41 -0.35 -5.75
N GLU A 57 -9.47 -1.68 -5.84
CA GLU A 57 -10.25 -2.52 -4.91
C GLU A 57 -9.75 -2.36 -3.47
N LEU A 58 -8.44 -2.49 -3.23
CA LEU A 58 -7.83 -2.33 -1.91
C LEU A 58 -8.06 -0.94 -1.32
N ILE A 59 -7.91 0.12 -2.12
CA ILE A 59 -8.23 1.49 -1.69
C ILE A 59 -9.70 1.61 -1.29
N GLY A 60 -10.60 0.97 -2.05
CA GLY A 60 -12.04 0.96 -1.75
C GLY A 60 -12.43 0.10 -0.55
N LEU A 61 -11.52 -0.67 0.03
CA LEU A 61 -11.75 -1.38 1.29
C LEU A 61 -11.62 -0.46 2.50
N LEU A 62 -10.80 0.59 2.40
CA LEU A 62 -10.51 1.51 3.51
C LEU A 62 -11.76 2.26 3.95
N ASP A 63 -11.79 2.63 5.23
CA ASP A 63 -12.78 3.55 5.75
C ASP A 63 -12.69 4.93 5.02
N GLY A 64 -13.82 5.65 4.94
CA GLY A 64 -13.96 6.78 4.02
C GLY A 64 -13.00 7.97 4.24
N GLU A 65 -12.45 8.12 5.44
CA GLU A 65 -11.42 9.14 5.74
C GLU A 65 -10.04 8.67 5.24
N GLU A 66 -9.62 7.46 5.60
CA GLU A 66 -8.39 6.85 5.10
C GLU A 66 -8.39 6.67 3.57
N GLU A 67 -9.52 6.29 2.97
CA GLU A 67 -9.66 6.19 1.51
C GLU A 67 -9.38 7.56 0.87
N ALA A 68 -10.05 8.62 1.34
CA ALA A 68 -9.91 9.95 0.79
C ALA A 68 -8.48 10.48 0.95
N LEU A 69 -7.86 10.24 2.11
CA LEU A 69 -6.48 10.62 2.39
C LEU A 69 -5.51 9.86 1.47
N THR A 70 -5.64 8.55 1.37
CA THR A 70 -4.80 7.69 0.53
C THR A 70 -4.89 8.09 -0.94
N ARG A 71 -6.10 8.34 -1.46
CA ARG A 71 -6.30 8.85 -2.82
C ARG A 71 -5.69 10.23 -3.03
N ALA A 72 -5.67 11.08 -2.01
CA ALA A 72 -5.00 12.37 -2.09
C ALA A 72 -3.49 12.18 -2.17
N LEU A 73 -2.90 11.37 -1.29
CA LEU A 73 -1.45 11.12 -1.23
C LEU A 73 -0.92 10.42 -2.49
N LEU A 74 -1.65 9.46 -3.04
CA LEU A 74 -1.32 8.80 -4.30
C LEU A 74 -1.23 9.78 -5.49
N LYS A 75 -1.95 10.91 -5.46
CA LYS A 75 -1.83 11.96 -6.48
C LYS A 75 -0.56 12.79 -6.34
N TYR A 76 0.04 12.85 -5.16
CA TYR A 76 1.22 13.67 -4.87
C TYR A 76 2.54 12.88 -4.89
N GLY A 77 2.51 11.55 -4.72
CA GLY A 77 3.69 10.71 -4.60
C GLY A 77 4.64 10.63 -5.82
N GLU A 78 4.19 10.99 -7.03
CA GLU A 78 5.05 10.92 -8.23
C GLU A 78 5.88 12.18 -8.50
N GLU A 79 5.61 13.31 -7.83
CA GLU A 79 6.25 14.62 -8.14
C GLU A 79 7.20 15.17 -7.06
N THR A 80 7.38 14.51 -5.91
CA THR A 80 8.25 15.02 -4.84
C THR A 80 9.31 14.01 -4.38
N ALA A 81 10.56 14.29 -4.77
CA ALA A 81 11.83 13.82 -4.18
C ALA A 81 11.99 12.30 -3.93
N GLY A 82 12.11 11.49 -4.99
CA GLY A 82 12.67 10.13 -4.83
C GLY A 82 12.28 9.10 -5.88
N GLY A 83 11.29 9.39 -6.74
CA GLY A 83 10.56 8.38 -7.53
C GLY A 83 11.31 7.48 -8.51
N ARG A 84 12.65 7.52 -8.62
CA ARG A 84 13.47 6.55 -9.38
C ARG A 84 14.90 6.47 -8.82
N MET A 85 15.11 5.78 -7.70
CA MET A 85 16.42 5.17 -7.48
C MET A 85 16.64 4.08 -8.53
N THR A 86 17.16 4.48 -9.70
CA THR A 86 18.22 3.82 -10.49
C THR A 86 18.23 4.44 -11.89
N THR A 87 19.20 5.32 -12.14
CA THR A 87 19.80 5.39 -13.49
C THR A 87 21.24 4.90 -13.38
N ARG A 88 21.43 3.77 -14.05
CA ARG A 88 22.67 3.05 -14.34
C ARG A 88 23.80 4.01 -14.74
N ILE A 89 24.96 3.91 -14.10
CA ILE A 89 26.27 4.21 -14.71
C ILE A 89 27.05 2.89 -14.71
#